data_AF-A0A7C4EQ37-F1
#
_entry.id   AF-A0A7C4EQ37-F1
#
_cell.length_a   1.000
_cell.length_b   1.000
_cell.length_c   1.000
_cell.angle_alpha   90.00
_cell.angle_beta   90.00
_cell.angle_gamma   90.00
#
_symmetry.space_group_name_H-M   'P 1'
#
loop_
_entity.id
_entity.type
_entity.pdbx_description
1 polymer ?
#
loop_
_entity_poly.entity_id
_entity_poly.type
_entity_poly.pdbx_seq_one_letter_code
_entity_poly.pdbx_strand_id
1 'polypeptide(L)' 'MTHSSIPIGVIGAGSWGTTLANLLASKGYRVTLWVYEEQLLN' A
#
# COMPACT_ATOMS: atom_id res chain seq x y z
N MET A 1 0.12 5.54 -24.41
CA MET A 1 -0.97 4.66 -23.95
C MET A 1 -0.97 4.69 -22.43
N THR A 2 -1.87 5.44 -21.81
CA THR A 2 -1.95 5.54 -20.35
C THR A 2 -2.70 4.31 -19.84
N HIS A 3 -1.98 3.32 -19.32
CA HIS A 3 -2.62 2.29 -18.50
C HIS A 3 -3.19 2.98 -17.27
N SER A 4 -4.51 3.15 -17.20
CA SER A 4 -5.19 3.57 -15.99
C SER A 4 -5.00 2.46 -14.95
N SER A 5 -3.96 2.57 -14.12
CA SER A 5 -3.74 1.65 -13.01
C SER A 5 -4.90 1.81 -12.03
N ILE A 6 -5.64 0.73 -11.78
CA ILE A 6 -6.67 0.72 -10.72
C ILE A 6 -5.97 1.10 -9.40
N PRO A 7 -6.41 2.16 -8.71
CA PRO A 7 -5.82 2.55 -7.44
C PRO A 7 -6.06 1.46 -6.39
N ILE A 8 -5.02 1.08 -5.65
CA ILE A 8 -5.10 0.04 -4.61
C ILE A 8 -4.92 0.68 -3.24
N GLY A 9 -5.89 0.46 -2.34
CA GLY A 9 -5.80 0.82 -0.93
C GLY A 9 -5.52 -0.42 -0.08
N VAL A 10 -4.54 -0.34 0.82
CA VAL A 10 -4.28 -1.34 1.86
C VAL A 10 -4.60 -0.71 3.21
N ILE A 11 -5.50 -1.33 3.97
CA ILE A 11 -5.94 -0.83 5.28
C ILE A 11 -5.23 -1.61 6.39
N GLY A 12 -4.48 -0.90 7.23
CA GLY A 12 -3.69 -1.42 8.34
C GLY A 12 -2.22 -1.64 7.97
N ALA A 13 -1.29 -1.02 8.72
CA ALA A 13 0.16 -1.14 8.52
C ALA A 13 0.85 -2.16 9.45
N GLY A 14 0.12 -3.20 9.88
CA GLY A 14 0.72 -4.37 10.53
C GLY A 14 1.52 -5.22 9.55
N SER A 15 2.16 -6.30 10.03
CA SER A 15 3.08 -7.13 9.22
C SER A 15 2.51 -7.56 7.86
N TRP A 16 1.24 -7.98 7.81
CA TRP A 16 0.59 -8.42 6.58
C TRP A 16 0.23 -7.28 5.63
N GLY A 17 -0.29 -6.16 6.16
CA GLY A 17 -0.65 -5.00 5.34
C GLY A 17 0.58 -4.34 4.71
N THR A 18 1.65 -4.19 5.49
CA THR A 18 2.94 -3.69 5.00
C THR A 18 3.55 -4.65 3.98
N THR A 19 3.50 -5.97 4.22
CA THR A 19 3.99 -6.97 3.24
C THR A 19 3.23 -6.89 1.92
N LEU A 20 1.90 -6.81 1.98
CA LEU A 20 1.06 -6.71 0.79
C LEU A 20 1.28 -5.41 0.02
N ALA A 21 1.35 -4.28 0.72
CA ALA A 21 1.62 -2.98 0.12
C ALA A 21 2.99 -2.96 -0.59
N ASN A 22 4.03 -3.49 0.05
CA ASN A 22 5.37 -3.59 -0.53
C ASN A 22 5.41 -4.50 -1.77
N LEU A 23 4.76 -5.66 -1.72
CA LEU A 23 4.68 -6.58 -2.86
C LEU A 23 3.99 -5.94 -4.07
N LEU A 24 2.90 -5.21 -3.84
CA LEU A 24 2.16 -4.53 -4.91
C LEU A 24 2.96 -3.34 -5.46
N ALA A 25 3.58 -2.55 -4.60
CA ALA A 25 4.46 -1.46 -5.04
C ALA A 25 5.65 -1.98 -5.87
N SER A 26 6.27 -3.09 -5.46
CA SER A 26 7.40 -3.69 -6.20
C SER A 26 7.00 -4.21 -7.58
N LYS A 27 5.71 -4.48 -7.82
CA LYS A 27 5.16 -4.86 -9.12
C LYS A 27 4.75 -3.64 -9.98
N GLY A 28 4.97 -2.42 -9.50
CA GLY A 28 4.65 -1.18 -10.21
C GLY A 28 3.23 -0.69 -10.04
N TYR A 29 2.46 -1.23 -9.10
CA TYR A 29 1.13 -0.72 -8.80
C TYR A 29 1.20 0.53 -7.91
N ARG A 30 0.29 1.48 -8.14
CA ARG A 30 0.10 2.63 -7.24
C ARG A 30 -0.72 2.17 -6.02
N VAL A 31 -0.07 2.18 -4.86
CA VAL A 31 -0.65 1.70 -3.60
C VAL A 31 -0.68 2.82 -2.57
N THR A 32 -1.79 2.96 -1.87
CA THR A 32 -1.90 3.79 -0.66
C THR A 32 -2.03 2.85 0.55
N LEU A 33 -1.05 2.89 1.45
CA LEU A 33 -1.12 2.19 2.74
C LEU A 33 -1.70 3.14 3.78
N TRP A 34 -2.81 2.76 4.39
CA TRP A 34 -3.45 3.50 5.47
C TRP A 34 -3.19 2.81 6.81
N VAL A 35 -2.92 3.61 7.84
CA VAL A 35 -2.72 3.16 9.21
C VAL A 35 -3.55 4.03 10.15
N TYR A 36 -4.16 3.40 11.14
CA TYR A 36 -4.90 4.10 12.18
C TYR A 36 -3.98 4.73 13.23
N GLU A 37 -2.94 4.00 13.63
CA GLU A 37 -1.97 4.42 14.63
C GLU A 37 -0.85 5.24 13.99
N GLU A 38 -0.90 6.56 14.14
CA GLU A 38 0.16 7.48 13.64
C GLU A 38 1.56 7.12 14.18
N GLN A 39 1.65 6.51 15.37
CA GLN A 39 2.91 6.10 15.98
C GLN A 39 3.66 5.01 15.19
N LEU A 40 3.01 4.34 14.24
CA LEU A 40 3.65 3.37 13.35
C LEU A 40 4.32 4.03 12.12
N LEU A 41 4.10 5.33 11.90
CA LEU A 41 4.73 6.13 10.84
C LEU A 41 6.06 6.69 11.36
N ASN A 42 7.07 5.82 11.50
CA ASN A 42 8.44 6.23 11.82
C ASN A 42 9.22 6.68 10.59
#